data_AF-L2G2J5-F1
#
_entry.id   AF-L2G2J5-F1
#
_cell.length_a   1.000
_cell.length_b   1.000
_cell.length_c   1.000
_cell.angle_alpha   90.00
_cell.angle_beta   90.00
_cell.angle_gamma   90.00
#
_symmetry.space_group_name_H-M   'P 1'
#
loop_
_entity.id
_entity.type
_entity.pdbx_description
1 polymer ?
#
loop_
_entity_poly.entity_id
_entity_poly.type
_entity_poly.pdbx_seq_one_letter_code
_entity_poly.pdbx_strand_id
1 'polypeptide(L)'
;MALMVFGQAFQKHLDAYKRPDELPMNSRVVFVDPGYARTPGMRRWLSRGSLWGLFMYLAAYFVPWLLLKSPDQGAQSLLFAAMEPGLARGKGGRLIKECREVDFARKDVHDEEVAKKLWEESDKLIEKTEKEQALVRARQKAAEEAKAKEAKEAEKVQEVEDLVNAIKKGKEAQKSKGKKKTKKET
;
A
#
# COMPACT_ATOMS: atom_id res chain seq x y z
N MET A 1 6.25 10.00 17.57
CA MET A 1 5.49 10.70 18.63
C MET A 1 3.99 10.60 18.37
N ALA A 2 3.46 11.16 17.29
CA ALA A 2 2.04 11.03 16.92
C ALA A 2 1.54 9.58 16.93
N LEU A 3 2.32 8.63 16.37
CA LEU A 3 1.98 7.20 16.40
C LEU A 3 1.77 6.64 17.82
N MET A 4 2.60 7.04 18.78
CA MET A 4 2.50 6.56 20.17
C MET A 4 1.26 7.12 20.85
N VAL A 5 1.02 8.43 20.72
CA VAL A 5 -0.19 9.09 21.23
C VAL A 5 -1.45 8.47 20.62
N PHE A 6 -1.47 8.31 19.29
CA PHE A 6 -2.58 7.69 18.56
C PHE A 6 -2.82 6.26 19.03
N GLY A 7 -1.79 5.43 19.13
CA GLY A 7 -1.97 4.04 19.55
C GLY A 7 -2.44 3.91 21.01
N GLN A 8 -2.06 4.84 21.90
CA GLN A 8 -2.59 4.90 23.26
C GLN A 8 -4.08 5.26 23.26
N ALA A 9 -4.46 6.28 22.47
CA ALA A 9 -5.86 6.65 22.28
C ALA A 9 -6.68 5.49 21.69
N PHE A 10 -6.11 4.81 20.69
CA PHE A 10 -6.75 3.67 20.04
C PHE A 10 -6.93 2.49 21.01
N GLN A 11 -5.93 2.20 21.85
CA GLN A 11 -6.08 1.20 22.90
C GLN A 11 -7.23 1.55 23.86
N LYS A 12 -7.36 2.80 24.29
CA LYS A 12 -8.49 3.25 25.12
C LYS A 12 -9.83 3.04 24.42
N HIS A 13 -9.91 3.30 23.12
CA HIS A 13 -11.13 3.06 22.33
C HIS A 13 -11.47 1.57 22.23
N LEU A 14 -10.45 0.70 22.06
CA LEU A 14 -10.62 -0.74 22.10
C LEU A 14 -11.11 -1.20 23.48
N ASP A 15 -10.53 -0.69 24.57
CA ASP A 15 -10.92 -1.06 25.93
C ASP A 15 -12.34 -0.58 26.30
N ALA A 16 -12.78 0.55 25.74
CA ALA A 16 -14.12 1.09 25.96
C ALA A 16 -15.22 0.38 25.13
N TYR A 17 -14.83 -0.28 24.04
CA TYR A 17 -15.78 -0.96 23.17
C TYR A 17 -16.32 -2.23 23.82
N LYS A 18 -17.64 -2.29 23.98
CA LYS A 18 -18.35 -3.49 24.44
C LYS A 18 -18.69 -4.38 23.26
N ARG A 19 -18.13 -5.58 23.26
CA ARG A 19 -18.38 -6.58 22.22
C ARG A 19 -19.80 -7.15 22.36
N PRO A 20 -20.50 -7.50 21.26
CA PRO A 20 -21.86 -8.02 21.31
C PRO A 20 -22.03 -9.34 22.06
N ASP A 21 -20.95 -10.08 22.29
CA ASP A 21 -20.92 -11.33 23.07
C ASP A 21 -20.50 -11.12 24.54
N GLU A 22 -20.39 -9.86 25.00
CA GLU A 22 -19.97 -9.45 26.34
C GLU A 22 -18.58 -9.95 26.78
N LEU A 23 -17.82 -10.53 25.85
CA LEU A 23 -16.44 -10.97 26.10
C LEU A 23 -15.47 -9.79 25.99
N PRO A 24 -14.32 -9.86 26.69
CA PRO A 24 -13.30 -8.82 26.62
C PRO A 24 -12.74 -8.70 25.19
N MET A 25 -12.28 -7.49 24.86
CA MET A 25 -11.69 -7.23 23.55
C MET A 25 -10.42 -8.06 23.32
N ASN A 26 -10.35 -8.66 22.13
CA ASN A 26 -9.24 -9.51 21.70
C ASN A 26 -8.12 -8.71 21.01
N SER A 27 -8.46 -7.58 20.39
CA SER A 27 -7.51 -6.69 19.74
C SER A 27 -6.79 -5.81 20.77
N ARG A 28 -5.47 -5.67 20.58
CA ARG A 28 -4.61 -4.85 21.43
C ARG A 28 -3.56 -4.15 20.58
N VAL A 29 -3.14 -2.99 21.06
CA VAL A 29 -2.06 -2.20 20.49
C VAL A 29 -0.79 -2.47 21.28
N VAL A 30 0.29 -2.80 20.58
CA VAL A 30 1.64 -2.94 21.16
C VAL A 30 2.59 -2.10 20.33
N PHE A 31 3.42 -1.32 21.00
CA PHE A 31 4.46 -0.53 20.37
C PHE A 31 5.78 -1.27 20.41
N VAL A 32 6.57 -1.14 19.36
CA VAL A 32 7.88 -1.78 19.27
C VAL A 32 8.92 -0.77 18.82
N ASP A 33 10.02 -0.70 19.57
CA ASP A 33 11.23 0.02 19.19
C ASP A 33 12.33 -1.01 18.85
N PRO A 34 12.63 -1.25 17.55
CA PRO A 34 13.70 -2.16 17.13
C PRO A 34 15.11 -1.56 17.34
N GLY A 35 15.19 -0.32 17.84
CA GLY A 35 16.44 0.42 18.02
C GLY A 35 17.11 0.81 16.69
N TYR A 36 18.37 1.21 16.78
CA TYR A 36 19.16 1.55 15.61
C TYR A 36 19.71 0.29 14.95
N ALA A 37 19.08 -0.13 13.86
CA ALA A 37 19.49 -1.28 13.07
C ALA A 37 19.99 -0.87 11.68
N ARG A 38 20.91 -1.66 11.11
CA ARG A 38 21.49 -1.48 9.76
C ARG A 38 20.50 -1.84 8.65
N THR A 39 19.38 -1.14 8.55
CA THR A 39 18.36 -1.32 7.51
C THR A 39 18.63 -0.45 6.27
N PRO A 40 18.00 -0.74 5.12
CA PRO A 40 18.09 0.13 3.94
C PRO A 40 17.64 1.57 4.21
N GLY A 41 16.63 1.75 5.07
CA GLY A 41 16.17 3.07 5.51
C GLY A 41 17.25 3.83 6.29
N MET A 42 17.89 3.17 7.27
CA MET A 42 18.99 3.76 8.04
C MET A 42 20.20 4.10 7.16
N ARG A 43 20.54 3.23 6.21
CA ARG A 43 21.60 3.49 5.22
C ARG A 43 21.31 4.75 4.41
N ARG A 44 20.09 4.91 3.89
CA ARG A 44 19.68 6.10 3.12
C ARG A 44 19.68 7.35 3.97
N TRP A 45 19.31 7.25 5.25
CA TRP A 45 19.34 8.36 6.18
C TRP A 45 20.79 8.82 6.46
N LEU A 46 21.70 7.90 6.76
CA LEU A 46 23.12 8.19 6.99
C LEU A 46 23.82 8.75 5.74
N SER A 47 23.51 8.23 4.55
CA SER A 47 24.08 8.73 3.28
C SER A 47 23.41 10.00 2.75
N ARG A 48 22.35 10.48 3.42
CA ARG A 48 21.48 11.58 2.96
C ARG A 48 20.91 11.37 1.55
N GLY A 49 20.82 10.11 1.10
CA GLY A 49 20.37 9.76 -0.25
C GLY A 49 21.30 10.16 -1.39
N SER A 50 22.55 10.56 -1.10
CA SER A 50 23.55 10.98 -2.10
C SER A 50 24.53 9.85 -2.44
N LEU A 51 25.09 9.86 -3.66
CA LEU A 51 26.12 8.92 -4.07
C LEU A 51 27.43 9.11 -3.28
N TRP A 52 27.80 10.36 -3.02
CA TRP A 52 28.98 10.68 -2.21
C TRP A 52 28.84 10.22 -0.76
N GLY A 53 27.66 10.46 -0.15
CA GLY A 53 27.35 9.94 1.19
C GLY A 53 27.34 8.41 1.24
N LEU A 54 26.89 7.75 0.17
CA LEU A 54 26.93 6.29 0.08
C LEU A 54 28.38 5.79 -0.02
N PHE A 55 29.23 6.46 -0.79
CA PHE A 55 30.65 6.14 -0.87
C PHE A 55 31.33 6.26 0.50
N MET A 56 31.11 7.37 1.21
CA MET A 56 31.64 7.54 2.57
C MET A 56 31.11 6.49 3.55
N TYR A 57 29.83 6.13 3.46
CA TYR A 57 29.24 5.07 4.28
C TYR A 57 29.91 3.71 4.04
N LEU A 58 30.23 3.37 2.78
CA LEU A 58 30.91 2.13 2.45
C LEU A 58 32.37 2.14 2.88
N ALA A 59 33.09 3.26 2.68
CA ALA A 59 34.47 3.42 3.13
C ALA A 59 34.59 3.30 4.67
N ALA A 60 33.62 3.87 5.39
CA ALA A 60 33.56 3.81 6.85
C ALA A 60 32.66 2.69 7.39
N TYR A 61 32.36 1.62 6.62
CA TYR A 61 31.35 0.61 6.98
C TYR A 61 31.59 -0.09 8.32
N PHE A 62 32.85 -0.18 8.76
CA PHE A 62 33.20 -0.70 10.08
C PHE A 62 32.50 0.06 11.23
N VAL A 63 32.30 1.37 11.10
CA VAL A 63 31.67 2.22 12.13
C VAL A 63 30.17 1.86 12.33
N PRO A 64 29.30 1.89 11.31
CA PRO A 64 27.92 1.46 11.49
C PRO A 64 27.81 -0.04 11.76
N TRP A 65 28.79 -0.85 11.33
CA TRP A 65 28.85 -2.25 11.70
C TRP A 65 29.11 -2.48 13.22
N LEU A 66 29.89 -1.61 13.86
CA LEU A 66 30.16 -1.69 15.30
C LEU A 66 29.03 -1.06 16.15
N LEU A 67 28.48 0.09 15.72
CA LEU A 67 27.56 0.89 16.54
C LEU A 67 26.08 0.52 16.38
N LEU A 68 25.65 0.06 15.20
CA LEU A 68 24.26 -0.32 14.97
C LEU A 68 24.05 -1.81 15.15
N LYS A 69 22.82 -2.21 15.44
CA LYS A 69 22.39 -3.61 15.47
C LYS A 69 22.32 -4.22 14.08
N SER A 70 22.42 -5.54 13.99
CA SER A 70 22.03 -6.25 12.78
C SER A 70 20.51 -6.13 12.55
N PRO A 71 20.03 -6.25 11.30
CA PRO A 71 18.59 -6.30 11.02
C PRO A 71 17.89 -7.42 11.79
N ASP A 72 18.53 -8.59 11.93
CA ASP A 72 17.99 -9.72 12.67
C ASP A 72 17.81 -9.40 14.15
N GLN A 73 18.81 -8.75 14.76
CA GLN A 73 18.71 -8.27 16.15
C GLN A 73 17.58 -7.26 16.33
N GLY A 74 17.39 -6.34 15.37
CA GLY A 74 16.26 -5.41 15.41
C GLY A 74 14.90 -6.11 15.26
N ALA A 75 14.83 -7.17 14.45
CA ALA A 75 13.60 -7.94 14.21
C ALA A 75 13.16 -8.75 15.44
N GLN A 76 14.08 -9.12 16.35
CA GLN A 76 13.74 -9.88 17.56
C GLN A 76 12.65 -9.21 18.40
N SER A 77 12.71 -7.88 18.58
CA SER A 77 11.69 -7.16 19.37
C SER A 77 10.31 -7.18 18.70
N LEU A 78 10.26 -7.17 17.36
CA LEU A 78 9.02 -7.29 16.59
C LEU A 78 8.43 -8.70 16.70
N LEU A 79 9.27 -9.72 16.56
CA LEU A 79 8.87 -11.12 16.69
C LEU A 79 8.39 -11.42 18.12
N PHE A 80 9.11 -10.94 19.13
CA PHE A 80 8.70 -11.03 20.52
C PHE A 80 7.32 -10.38 20.72
N ALA A 81 7.12 -9.15 20.22
CA ALA A 81 5.84 -8.47 20.32
C ALA A 81 4.67 -9.23 19.67
N ALA A 82 4.93 -9.92 18.56
CA ALA A 82 3.93 -10.67 17.81
C ALA A 82 3.63 -12.05 18.41
N MET A 83 4.62 -12.70 19.02
CA MET A 83 4.55 -14.11 19.41
C MET A 83 4.38 -14.34 20.92
N GLU A 84 4.73 -13.36 21.76
CA GLU A 84 4.71 -13.52 23.21
C GLU A 84 3.26 -13.63 23.75
N PRO A 85 2.86 -14.78 24.34
CA PRO A 85 1.50 -14.97 24.84
C PRO A 85 1.12 -14.00 25.96
N GLY A 86 2.08 -13.55 26.77
CA GLY A 86 1.86 -12.53 27.79
C GLY A 86 1.47 -11.16 27.20
N LEU A 87 1.94 -10.86 26.00
CA LEU A 87 1.53 -9.66 25.26
C LEU A 87 0.11 -9.79 24.71
N ALA A 88 -0.26 -11.00 24.29
CA ALA A 88 -1.59 -11.33 23.78
C ALA A 88 -2.68 -11.42 24.86
N ARG A 89 -2.35 -11.69 26.13
CA ARG A 89 -3.36 -11.83 27.22
C ARG A 89 -3.41 -10.62 28.17
N GLY A 90 -2.34 -9.85 28.28
CA GLY A 90 -2.23 -8.72 29.21
C GLY A 90 -2.90 -7.43 28.74
N LYS A 91 -2.54 -6.30 29.35
CA LYS A 91 -3.01 -4.96 28.91
C LYS A 91 -2.34 -4.57 27.58
N GLY A 92 -3.05 -3.80 26.75
CA GLY A 92 -2.44 -3.16 25.58
C GLY A 92 -1.69 -1.88 25.95
N GLY A 93 -1.23 -1.13 24.95
CA GLY A 93 -0.55 0.15 25.12
C GLY A 93 0.89 0.05 25.63
N ARG A 94 1.49 -1.15 25.57
CA ARG A 94 2.87 -1.41 26.06
C ARG A 94 3.91 -1.10 25.00
N LEU A 95 5.10 -0.69 25.44
CA LEU A 95 6.25 -0.45 24.57
C LEU A 95 7.30 -1.53 24.79
N ILE A 96 7.68 -2.21 23.71
CA ILE A 96 8.67 -3.29 23.69
C ILE A 96 9.95 -2.79 23.06
N LYS A 97 11.07 -3.01 23.76
CA LYS A 97 12.41 -2.70 23.29
C LYS A 97 13.39 -3.74 23.83
N GLU A 98 14.27 -4.26 22.99
CA GLU A 98 15.20 -5.35 23.35
C GLU A 98 14.49 -6.57 23.98
N CYS A 99 13.33 -6.97 23.41
CA CYS A 99 12.48 -8.04 23.93
C CYS A 99 12.04 -7.86 25.40
N ARG A 100 11.95 -6.61 25.87
CA ARG A 100 11.49 -6.26 27.22
C ARG A 100 10.48 -5.13 27.15
N GLU A 101 9.58 -5.10 28.12
CA GLU A 101 8.69 -3.95 28.33
C GLU A 101 9.50 -2.77 28.89
N VAL A 102 9.32 -1.60 28.30
CA VAL A 102 9.98 -0.35 28.70
C VAL A 102 8.95 0.77 28.74
N ASP A 103 9.21 1.78 29.57
CA ASP A 103 8.35 2.95 29.66
C ASP A 103 8.55 3.92 28.49
N PHE A 104 7.53 4.75 28.25
CA PHE A 104 7.64 5.86 27.31
C PHE A 104 8.52 6.95 27.91
N ALA A 105 9.60 7.29 27.20
CA ALA A 105 10.54 8.32 27.66
C ALA A 105 9.92 9.72 27.75
N ARG A 106 8.84 9.99 27.02
CA ARG A 106 8.15 11.28 27.04
C ARG A 106 6.75 11.17 27.64
N LYS A 107 6.37 12.19 28.42
CA LYS A 107 5.09 12.23 29.16
C LYS A 107 3.88 12.61 28.29
N ASP A 108 4.11 13.33 27.20
CA ASP A 108 3.07 13.76 26.26
C ASP A 108 2.37 12.58 25.55
N VAL A 109 2.97 11.39 25.58
CA VAL A 109 2.34 10.16 25.08
C VAL A 109 1.03 9.85 25.84
N HIS A 110 0.92 10.30 27.09
CA HIS A 110 -0.24 10.06 27.95
C HIS A 110 -1.17 11.28 28.06
N ASP A 111 -0.91 12.35 27.30
CA ASP A 111 -1.73 13.56 27.30
C ASP A 111 -3.05 13.34 26.54
N GLU A 112 -4.18 13.45 27.25
CA GLU A 112 -5.50 13.20 26.69
C GLU A 112 -5.99 14.30 25.75
N GLU A 113 -5.61 15.55 25.98
CA GLU A 113 -6.00 16.67 25.12
C GLU A 113 -5.32 16.55 23.76
N VAL A 114 -4.02 16.25 23.78
CA VAL A 114 -3.24 16.00 22.56
C VAL A 114 -3.76 14.77 21.82
N ALA A 115 -4.09 13.69 22.55
CA ALA A 115 -4.66 12.49 21.96
C ALA A 115 -6.00 12.75 21.26
N LYS A 116 -6.91 13.47 21.92
CA LYS A 116 -8.22 13.82 21.35
C LYS A 116 -8.07 14.68 20.09
N LYS A 117 -7.25 15.74 20.16
CA LYS A 117 -6.99 16.60 19.01
C LYS A 117 -6.36 15.84 17.84
N LEU A 118 -5.40 14.96 18.14
CA LEU A 118 -4.77 14.11 17.13
C LEU A 118 -5.79 13.19 16.48
N TRP A 119 -6.70 12.60 17.26
CA TRP A 119 -7.74 11.70 16.75
C TRP A 119 -8.69 12.43 15.79
N GLU A 120 -9.27 13.56 16.23
CA GLU A 120 -10.24 14.33 15.44
C GLU A 120 -9.63 14.88 14.14
N GLU A 121 -8.40 15.39 14.19
CA GLU A 121 -7.73 15.89 12.99
C GLU A 121 -7.31 14.75 12.04
N SER A 122 -6.93 13.59 12.59
CA SER A 122 -6.64 12.40 11.76
C SER A 122 -7.90 11.91 11.05
N ASP A 123 -9.04 11.91 11.72
CA ASP A 123 -10.34 11.49 11.16
C ASP A 123 -10.78 12.42 10.01
N LYS A 124 -10.72 13.74 10.23
CA LYS A 124 -10.99 14.74 9.17
C LYS A 124 -10.06 14.57 7.96
N LEU A 125 -8.78 14.30 8.21
CA LEU A 125 -7.79 14.11 7.16
C LEU A 125 -8.06 12.84 6.36
N ILE A 126 -8.42 11.74 7.03
CA ILE A 126 -8.80 10.48 6.39
C ILE A 126 -10.04 10.70 5.53
N GLU A 127 -11.12 11.27 6.08
CA GLU A 127 -12.34 11.54 5.33
C GLU A 127 -12.08 12.35 4.05
N LYS A 128 -11.28 13.41 4.16
CA LYS A 128 -10.93 14.26 3.02
C LYS A 128 -10.15 13.47 1.97
N THR A 129 -9.15 12.69 2.42
CA THR A 129 -8.31 11.89 1.52
C THR A 129 -9.13 10.79 0.84
N GLU A 130 -10.06 10.13 1.56
CA GLU A 130 -10.94 9.11 1.00
C GLU A 130 -11.88 9.68 -0.07
N LYS A 131 -12.46 10.86 0.19
CA LYS A 131 -13.30 11.58 -0.79
C LYS A 131 -12.50 11.94 -2.04
N GLU A 132 -11.30 12.51 -1.88
CA GLU A 132 -10.42 12.85 -2.99
C GLU A 132 -10.00 11.62 -3.80
N GLN A 133 -9.62 10.52 -3.13
CA GLN A 133 -9.23 9.27 -3.79
C GLN A 133 -10.41 8.55 -4.45
N ALA A 134 -11.64 8.69 -3.92
CA ALA A 134 -12.83 8.17 -4.58
C ALA A 134 -13.09 8.89 -5.91
N LEU A 135 -12.91 10.21 -5.96
CA LEU A 135 -13.04 11.00 -7.20
C LEU A 135 -11.97 10.62 -8.23
N VAL A 136 -10.71 10.43 -7.79
CA VAL A 136 -9.62 9.99 -8.69
C VAL A 136 -9.94 8.61 -9.27
N ARG A 137 -10.37 7.65 -8.44
CA ARG A 137 -10.76 6.30 -8.89
C ARG A 137 -11.94 6.32 -9.86
N ALA A 138 -12.96 7.16 -9.61
CA ALA A 138 -14.10 7.30 -10.52
C ALA A 138 -13.68 7.87 -11.88
N ARG A 139 -12.81 8.89 -11.90
CA ARG A 139 -12.27 9.46 -13.15
C ARG A 139 -11.41 8.47 -13.92
N GLN A 140 -10.55 7.72 -13.23
CA GLN A 140 -9.72 6.68 -13.85
C GLN A 140 -10.60 5.58 -14.47
N LYS A 141 -11.60 5.10 -13.74
CA LYS A 141 -12.53 4.09 -14.25
C LYS A 141 -13.32 4.58 -15.46
N ALA A 142 -13.82 5.82 -15.43
CA ALA A 142 -14.52 6.41 -16.57
C ALA A 142 -13.60 6.56 -17.79
N ALA A 143 -12.35 6.95 -17.60
CA ALA A 143 -11.36 7.06 -18.69
C ALA A 143 -10.98 5.68 -19.25
N GLU A 144 -10.83 4.66 -18.41
CA GLU A 144 -10.59 3.29 -18.85
C GLU A 144 -11.78 2.70 -19.61
N GLU A 145 -13.02 2.94 -19.14
CA GLU A 145 -14.23 2.52 -19.82
C GLU A 145 -14.41 3.23 -21.17
N ALA A 146 -14.09 4.52 -21.26
CA ALA A 146 -14.11 5.27 -22.53
C ALA A 146 -13.10 4.68 -23.53
N LYS A 147 -11.84 4.48 -23.10
CA LYS A 147 -10.81 3.86 -23.94
C LYS A 147 -11.18 2.44 -24.35
N ALA A 148 -11.80 1.65 -23.47
CA ALA A 148 -12.25 0.30 -23.78
C ALA A 148 -13.42 0.29 -24.78
N LYS A 149 -14.32 1.28 -24.71
CA LYS A 149 -15.40 1.46 -25.71
C LYS A 149 -14.83 1.89 -27.05
N GLU A 150 -13.93 2.88 -27.08
CA GLU A 150 -13.26 3.34 -28.29
C GLU A 150 -12.46 2.21 -28.95
N ALA A 151 -11.75 1.38 -28.17
CA ALA A 151 -11.04 0.21 -28.69
C ALA A 151 -11.99 -0.84 -29.29
N LYS A 152 -13.12 -1.13 -28.62
CA LYS A 152 -14.14 -2.06 -29.15
C LYS A 152 -14.84 -1.52 -30.39
N GLU A 153 -15.07 -0.21 -30.47
CA GLU A 153 -15.65 0.43 -31.65
C GLU A 153 -14.65 0.41 -32.82
N ALA A 154 -13.37 0.69 -32.57
CA ALA A 154 -12.32 0.59 -33.58
C ALA A 154 -12.17 -0.84 -34.12
N GLU A 155 -12.23 -1.86 -33.24
CA GLU A 155 -12.18 -3.28 -33.63
C GLU A 155 -13.38 -3.66 -34.51
N LYS A 156 -14.60 -3.23 -34.14
CA LYS A 156 -15.81 -3.46 -34.95
C LYS A 156 -15.75 -2.78 -36.33
N VAL A 157 -15.21 -1.56 -36.41
CA VAL A 157 -15.04 -0.86 -37.69
C VAL A 157 -14.05 -1.61 -38.59
N GLN A 158 -12.94 -2.11 -38.02
CA GLN A 158 -11.98 -2.94 -38.75
C GLN A 158 -12.62 -4.24 -39.26
N GLU A 159 -13.40 -4.94 -38.44
CA GLU A 159 -14.12 -6.16 -38.87
C GLU A 159 -15.10 -5.90 -40.03
N VAL A 160 -15.83 -4.77 -39.99
CA VAL A 160 -16.76 -4.39 -41.06
C VAL A 160 -16.01 -4.03 -42.34
N GLU A 161 -14.89 -3.30 -42.26
CA GLU A 161 -14.05 -3.00 -43.42
C GLU A 161 -13.48 -4.26 -44.06
N ASP A 162 -13.03 -5.23 -43.27
CA ASP A 162 -12.52 -6.51 -43.75
C ASP A 162 -13.61 -7.34 -44.46
N LEU A 163 -14.83 -7.36 -43.91
CA LEU A 163 -15.99 -8.00 -44.55
C LEU A 163 -16.36 -7.34 -45.88
N VAL A 164 -16.37 -6.00 -45.94
CA VAL A 164 -16.65 -5.26 -47.18
C VAL A 164 -15.58 -5.53 -48.24
N ASN A 165 -14.31 -5.59 -47.86
CA ASN A 165 -13.21 -5.93 -48.76
C ASN A 165 -13.30 -7.37 -49.27
N ALA A 166 -13.69 -8.32 -48.42
CA ALA A 166 -13.95 -9.71 -48.83
C ALA A 166 -15.13 -9.80 -49.82
N ILE A 167 -16.22 -9.08 -49.59
CA ILE A 167 -17.38 -9.04 -50.50
C ILE A 167 -17.01 -8.42 -51.85
N LYS A 168 -16.21 -7.34 -51.87
CA LYS A 168 -15.72 -6.73 -53.12
C LYS A 168 -14.89 -7.72 -53.93
N LYS A 169 -13.92 -8.39 -53.30
CA LYS A 169 -13.11 -9.45 -53.94
C LYS A 169 -13.98 -10.61 -54.46
N GLY A 170 -15.01 -11.02 -53.70
CA GLY A 170 -15.96 -12.05 -54.11
C GLY A 170 -16.81 -11.66 -55.33
N LYS A 171 -17.30 -10.41 -55.37
CA LYS A 171 -18.05 -9.88 -56.53
C LYS A 171 -17.18 -9.74 -57.79
N GLU A 172 -15.91 -9.36 -57.65
CA GLU A 172 -14.95 -9.32 -58.76
C GLU A 172 -14.64 -10.72 -59.30
N ALA A 173 -14.51 -11.72 -58.42
CA ALA A 173 -14.34 -13.12 -58.79
C ALA A 173 -15.60 -13.71 -59.47
N GLN A 174 -16.81 -13.26 -59.12
CA GLN A 174 -18.04 -13.65 -59.81
C GLN A 174 -18.20 -12.96 -61.16
N LYS A 175 -17.84 -11.67 -61.30
CA LYS A 175 -17.83 -10.95 -62.59
C LYS A 175 -16.86 -11.59 -63.60
N SER A 176 -15.71 -12.09 -63.15
CA SER A 176 -14.76 -12.80 -64.03
C SER A 176 -15.23 -14.21 -64.42
N LYS A 177 -15.98 -14.92 -63.57
CA LYS A 177 -16.64 -16.20 -63.91
C LYS A 177 -17.83 -16.03 -64.87
N GLY A 178 -18.61 -14.95 -64.75
CA GLY A 178 -19.69 -14.61 -65.69
C GLY A 178 -19.18 -14.36 -67.11
N LYS A 179 -18.08 -13.58 -67.26
CA LYS A 179 -17.43 -13.32 -68.56
C LYS A 179 -16.83 -14.56 -69.22
N LYS A 180 -16.52 -15.62 -68.45
CA LYS A 180 -15.99 -16.90 -68.97
C LYS A 180 -17.09 -17.86 -69.45
N LYS A 181 -18.33 -17.76 -68.94
CA LYS A 181 -19.46 -18.58 -69.42
C LYS A 181 -20.03 -18.06 -70.75
N THR A 182 -20.11 -16.75 -70.96
CA THR A 182 -20.64 -16.16 -72.21
C THR A 182 -19.70 -16.32 -73.42
N LYS A 183 -18.43 -16.72 -73.20
CA LYS A 183 -17.44 -16.92 -74.27
C LYS A 183 -17.29 -18.38 -74.72
N LYS A 184 -18.12 -19.29 -74.20
CA LYS A 184 -18.07 -20.74 -74.49
C LYS A 184 -19.31 -21.27 -75.24
N GLU A 185 -20.26 -20.39 -75.59
CA GLU A 185 -21.51 -20.70 -76.32
C GLU A 185 -21.60 -20.00 -77.70
N THR A 186 -20.47 -19.62 -78.30
CA THR A 186 -20.36 -19.23 -79.71
C THR A 186 -19.21 -19.97 -80.36
#